data_AF-A0A397ISH8-F1
#
_entry.id   AF-A0A397ISH8-F1
#
_cell.length_a   1.000
_cell.length_b   1.000
_cell.length_c   1.000
_cell.angle_alpha   90.00
_cell.angle_beta   90.00
_cell.angle_gamma   90.00
#
_symmetry.space_group_name_H-M   'P 1'
#
loop_
_entity.id
_entity.type
_entity.pdbx_description
1 polymer ?
#
loop_
_entity_poly.entity_id
_entity_poly.type
_entity_poly.pdbx_seq_one_letter_code
_entity_poly.pdbx_strand_id
1 'polypeptide(L)'
;MTQFSSTIAQTQYAKKASQYINILNDLRRIGAHSAVDLPTVVFCGNQSAGKSSLLEAISNVQLPRSEGTCTRCVMELRLIELEEEWSCQISLRQEYDKTGNRLSQPIEAKFGNLLKSPKEVELMARRAQKALLNPSENSYGYLNWNFRTHYDDDANTNELKFTKNVVCLEIKGKNVPNLSLIDLPGIIRHTEKAEDRKFINLIEELVKEYIKKEQSIIIATITCRDEIDNQAIVTLAKEADPAGHRTLGVLTKPDTIEPATHEIWLKILRGEAHKLSLGYYVVKNPSKIQLTNQITFEEARKDEENFFKREYPWKNLILSEPIGVKRLQYKLSELLIQAIRRNLPKINKEAEEKLDEACG
;
A
#
# COMPACT_ATOMS: atom_id res chain seq x y z
N MET A 1 -34.07 0.72 6.06
CA MET A 1 -33.71 0.40 7.47
C MET A 1 -33.28 -1.05 7.57
N THR A 2 -32.00 -1.29 7.84
CA THR A 2 -31.51 -2.35 8.74
C THR A 2 -30.04 -2.09 9.01
N GLN A 3 -29.70 -2.02 10.30
CA GLN A 3 -28.43 -1.62 10.88
C GLN A 3 -27.34 -2.68 10.64
N PHE A 4 -26.54 -2.53 9.58
CA PHE A 4 -25.33 -3.36 9.40
C PHE A 4 -24.02 -2.58 9.52
N SER A 5 -24.05 -1.25 9.67
CA SER A 5 -22.83 -0.43 9.68
C SER A 5 -22.36 0.04 11.05
N SER A 6 -23.05 -0.29 12.15
CA SER A 6 -22.77 0.29 13.48
C SER A 6 -22.19 -0.68 14.51
N THR A 7 -22.01 -1.98 14.21
CA THR A 7 -21.79 -2.97 15.29
C THR A 7 -20.42 -3.64 15.27
N ILE A 8 -19.61 -3.56 14.21
CA ILE A 8 -18.32 -4.27 14.14
C ILE A 8 -17.18 -3.48 14.82
N ALA A 9 -17.18 -2.14 14.73
CA ALA A 9 -16.19 -1.28 15.38
C ALA A 9 -16.11 -1.48 16.91
N GLN A 10 -17.18 -1.98 17.53
CA GLN A 10 -17.25 -2.25 18.98
C GLN A 10 -17.07 -3.74 19.36
N THR A 11 -16.82 -4.63 18.40
CA THR A 11 -16.67 -6.06 18.69
C THR A 11 -15.35 -6.37 19.41
N GLN A 12 -15.32 -7.47 20.16
CA GLN A 12 -14.06 -8.05 20.67
C GLN A 12 -13.04 -8.28 19.55
N TYR A 13 -13.51 -8.51 18.31
CA TYR A 13 -12.65 -8.65 17.13
C TYR A 13 -11.90 -7.36 16.84
N ALA A 14 -12.57 -6.20 16.78
CA ALA A 14 -11.93 -4.90 16.53
C ALA A 14 -10.89 -4.56 17.62
N LYS A 15 -11.21 -4.81 18.90
CA LYS A 15 -10.23 -4.61 19.99
C LYS A 15 -9.01 -5.51 19.86
N LYS A 16 -9.20 -6.80 19.58
CA LYS A 16 -8.08 -7.75 19.36
C LYS A 16 -7.29 -7.41 18.10
N ALA A 17 -7.94 -6.98 17.03
CA ALA A 17 -7.30 -6.52 15.80
C ALA A 17 -6.35 -5.35 16.06
N SER A 18 -6.81 -4.31 16.74
CA SER A 18 -5.98 -3.16 17.14
C SER A 18 -4.76 -3.61 17.97
N GLN A 19 -4.94 -4.54 18.91
CA GLN A 19 -3.83 -5.08 19.72
C GLN A 19 -2.77 -5.79 18.87
N TYR A 20 -3.19 -6.70 17.97
CA TYR A 20 -2.26 -7.42 17.09
C TYR A 20 -1.48 -6.47 16.18
N ILE A 21 -2.14 -5.45 15.64
CA ILE A 21 -1.50 -4.47 14.75
C ILE A 21 -0.57 -3.53 15.52
N ASN A 22 -0.93 -3.13 16.74
CA ASN A 22 -0.02 -2.36 17.59
C ASN A 22 1.26 -3.13 17.89
N ILE A 23 1.15 -4.41 18.29
CA ILE A 23 2.32 -5.28 18.50
C ILE A 23 3.18 -5.36 17.23
N LEU A 24 2.56 -5.60 16.07
CA LEU A 24 3.26 -5.66 14.79
C LEU A 24 4.01 -4.35 14.47
N ASN A 25 3.37 -3.20 14.71
CA ASN A 25 3.95 -1.89 14.44
C ASN A 25 5.08 -1.56 15.42
N ASP A 26 4.95 -1.92 16.70
CA ASP A 26 5.99 -1.73 17.70
C ASP A 26 7.22 -2.59 17.39
N LEU A 27 7.03 -3.85 16.98
CA LEU A 27 8.10 -4.72 16.49
C LEU A 27 8.85 -4.11 15.30
N ARG A 28 8.13 -3.48 14.35
CA ARG A 28 8.77 -2.78 13.22
C ARG A 28 9.53 -1.53 13.65
N ARG A 29 8.99 -0.77 14.61
CA ARG A 29 9.63 0.45 15.11
C ARG A 29 10.96 0.17 15.79
N ILE A 30 11.08 -0.95 16.51
CA ILE A 30 12.34 -1.40 17.13
C ILE A 30 13.26 -2.13 16.14
N GLY A 31 12.87 -2.23 14.86
CA GLY A 31 13.70 -2.83 13.82
C GLY A 31 13.66 -4.35 13.74
N ALA A 32 12.71 -5.02 14.40
CA ALA A 32 12.63 -6.48 14.41
C ALA A 32 12.42 -7.08 13.00
N HIS A 33 11.89 -6.31 12.05
CA HIS A 33 11.75 -6.73 10.64
C HIS A 33 13.07 -6.94 9.89
N SER A 34 14.20 -6.50 10.47
CA SER A 34 15.54 -6.83 9.99
C SER A 34 15.95 -8.27 10.35
N ALA A 35 15.38 -8.78 11.43
CA ALA A 35 15.74 -10.03 12.08
C ALA A 35 14.71 -11.14 11.88
N VAL A 36 13.42 -10.78 11.78
CA VAL A 36 12.27 -11.69 11.73
C VAL A 36 11.33 -11.24 10.62
N ASP A 37 10.81 -12.19 9.84
CA ASP A 37 9.82 -11.90 8.80
C ASP A 37 8.44 -11.64 9.42
N LEU A 38 8.15 -10.35 9.63
CA LEU A 38 6.86 -9.90 10.14
C LEU A 38 5.78 -9.94 9.05
N PRO A 39 4.54 -10.33 9.35
CA PRO A 39 3.43 -10.27 8.42
C PRO A 39 3.21 -8.85 7.87
N THR A 40 3.13 -8.74 6.55
CA THR A 40 3.00 -7.45 5.85
C THR A 40 2.03 -7.56 4.69
N VAL A 41 1.19 -6.55 4.47
CA VAL A 41 0.40 -6.44 3.23
C VAL A 41 1.16 -5.54 2.25
N VAL A 42 1.59 -6.09 1.12
CA VAL A 42 2.46 -5.40 0.16
C VAL A 42 1.70 -5.12 -1.13
N PHE A 43 1.51 -3.84 -1.44
CA PHE A 43 0.89 -3.39 -2.68
C PHE A 43 1.95 -3.23 -3.77
N CYS A 44 1.73 -3.94 -4.87
CA CYS A 44 2.61 -3.92 -6.03
C CYS A 44 1.77 -4.00 -7.31
N GLY A 45 2.29 -3.42 -8.38
CA GLY A 45 1.55 -3.25 -9.62
C GLY A 45 2.37 -2.47 -10.63
N ASN A 46 1.98 -2.57 -11.89
CA ASN A 46 2.58 -1.75 -12.94
C ASN A 46 2.40 -0.26 -12.61
N GLN A 47 3.27 0.56 -13.16
CA GLN A 47 3.09 2.00 -13.13
C GLN A 47 1.67 2.37 -13.61
N SER A 48 1.01 3.27 -12.88
CA SER A 48 -0.36 3.74 -13.20
C SER A 48 -1.46 2.66 -13.18
N ALA A 49 -1.21 1.49 -12.58
CA ALA A 49 -2.24 0.45 -12.35
C ALA A 49 -3.30 0.86 -11.30
N GLY A 50 -3.28 2.09 -10.77
CA GLY A 50 -4.27 2.57 -9.79
C GLY A 50 -3.95 2.24 -8.33
N LYS A 51 -2.73 1.78 -8.04
CA LYS A 51 -2.24 1.44 -6.69
C LYS A 51 -2.35 2.59 -5.68
N SER A 52 -1.83 3.78 -6.02
CA SER A 52 -1.87 4.94 -5.11
C SER A 52 -3.31 5.36 -4.84
N SER A 53 -4.16 5.41 -5.89
CA SER A 53 -5.59 5.69 -5.73
C SER A 53 -6.30 4.65 -4.86
N LEU A 54 -5.93 3.38 -4.98
CA LEU A 54 -6.47 2.31 -4.14
C LEU A 54 -6.06 2.48 -2.67
N LEU A 55 -4.79 2.78 -2.41
CA LEU A 55 -4.29 3.02 -1.06
C LEU A 55 -4.93 4.23 -0.41
N GLU A 56 -5.07 5.35 -1.13
CA GLU A 56 -5.80 6.54 -0.67
C GLU A 56 -7.24 6.19 -0.31
N ALA A 57 -7.89 5.37 -1.14
CA ALA A 57 -9.27 4.97 -0.92
C ALA A 57 -9.42 3.95 0.22
N ILE A 58 -8.35 3.24 0.60
CA ILE A 58 -8.27 2.36 1.77
C ILE A 58 -7.96 3.18 3.04
N SER A 59 -7.11 4.19 2.96
CA SER A 59 -6.65 4.97 4.12
C SER A 59 -7.47 6.23 4.39
N ASN A 60 -8.33 6.64 3.45
CA ASN A 60 -9.07 7.91 3.46
C ASN A 60 -8.15 9.14 3.64
N VAL A 61 -6.92 9.08 3.15
CA VAL A 61 -6.00 10.22 3.07
C VAL A 61 -5.48 10.38 1.66
N GLN A 62 -5.23 11.61 1.25
CA GLN A 62 -4.54 11.88 -0.01
C GLN A 62 -3.05 11.57 0.15
N LEU A 63 -2.50 10.84 -0.82
CA LEU A 63 -1.09 10.49 -0.86
C LEU A 63 -0.40 11.30 -1.97
N PRO A 64 0.91 11.57 -1.86
CA PRO A 64 1.64 12.30 -2.89
C PRO A 64 1.50 11.61 -4.25
N ARG A 65 1.03 12.37 -5.24
CA ARG A 65 0.92 11.91 -6.63
C ARG A 65 1.94 12.64 -7.49
N SER A 66 2.77 11.87 -8.17
CA SER A 66 3.66 12.35 -9.23
C SER A 66 3.03 12.07 -10.58
N GLU A 67 2.99 13.08 -11.44
CA GLU A 67 2.93 12.85 -12.88
C GLU A 67 4.24 12.13 -13.28
N GLY A 68 4.16 11.13 -14.15
CA GLY A 68 5.35 10.41 -14.64
C GLY A 68 5.92 9.27 -13.78
N THR A 69 5.89 9.30 -12.43
CA THR A 69 6.33 8.15 -11.58
C THR A 69 5.63 8.14 -10.21
N CYS A 70 4.44 7.55 -10.07
CA CYS A 70 3.53 7.75 -8.92
C CYS A 70 4.05 7.42 -7.50
N THR A 71 5.21 6.75 -7.34
CA THR A 71 5.87 6.61 -6.03
C THR A 71 7.39 6.47 -6.23
N ARG A 72 8.20 7.36 -5.62
CA ARG A 72 9.69 7.36 -5.74
C ARG A 72 10.42 6.74 -4.53
N CYS A 73 9.69 6.43 -3.47
CA CYS A 73 10.20 5.72 -2.30
C CYS A 73 9.15 4.70 -1.84
N VAL A 74 9.54 3.80 -0.94
CA VAL A 74 8.56 2.95 -0.25
C VAL A 74 7.74 3.82 0.72
N MET A 75 6.43 3.58 0.79
CA MET A 75 5.57 4.18 1.80
C MET A 75 4.97 3.09 2.67
N GLU A 76 5.02 3.23 3.99
CA GLU A 76 4.35 2.34 4.92
C GLU A 76 3.18 3.08 5.57
N LEU A 77 1.95 2.61 5.36
CA LEU A 77 0.75 3.13 6.01
C LEU A 77 0.37 2.21 7.17
N ARG A 78 0.46 2.72 8.39
CA ARG A 78 0.03 2.06 9.62
C ARG A 78 -1.28 2.68 10.06
N LEU A 79 -2.37 1.97 9.85
CA LEU A 79 -3.74 2.40 10.10
C LEU A 79 -4.25 1.71 11.37
N ILE A 80 -4.60 2.49 12.39
CA ILE A 80 -4.99 1.97 13.71
C ILE A 80 -6.32 2.59 14.13
N GLU A 81 -7.30 1.74 14.41
CA GLU A 81 -8.59 2.19 14.95
C GLU A 81 -8.44 2.53 16.42
N LEU A 82 -8.77 3.78 16.77
CA LEU A 82 -8.83 4.29 18.15
C LEU A 82 -10.11 5.10 18.33
N GLU A 83 -10.59 5.22 19.57
CA GLU A 83 -11.72 6.11 19.92
C GLU A 83 -11.30 7.59 20.03
N GLU A 84 -10.00 7.87 19.91
CA GLU A 84 -9.42 9.21 19.96
C GLU A 84 -9.67 10.00 18.66
N GLU A 85 -9.41 11.32 18.74
CA GLU A 85 -9.41 12.19 17.56
C GLU A 85 -8.41 11.71 16.50
N TRP A 86 -8.77 11.94 15.25
CA TRP A 86 -7.91 11.57 14.14
C TRP A 86 -6.56 12.26 14.24
N SER A 87 -5.48 11.51 13.98
CA SER A 87 -4.14 12.07 13.89
C SER A 87 -3.25 11.27 12.94
N CYS A 88 -2.22 11.92 12.41
CA CYS A 88 -1.20 11.28 11.59
C CYS A 88 0.21 11.71 12.03
N GLN A 89 1.06 10.75 12.36
CA GLN A 89 2.49 10.98 12.58
C GLN A 89 3.28 10.47 11.37
N ILE A 90 4.03 11.35 10.73
CA ILE A 90 4.96 10.98 9.67
C ILE A 90 6.34 10.73 10.28
N SER A 91 7.01 9.67 9.84
CA SER A 91 8.38 9.33 10.24
C SER A 91 9.19 8.89 9.02
N LEU A 92 10.49 9.08 9.08
CA LEU A 92 11.45 8.59 8.10
C LEU A 92 12.14 7.35 8.68
N ARG A 93 12.00 6.20 8.02
CA ARG A 93 12.76 5.01 8.37
C ARG A 93 13.92 4.83 7.42
N GLN A 94 15.12 4.97 7.97
CA GLN A 94 16.38 4.77 7.28
C GLN A 94 16.81 3.31 7.48
N GLU A 95 16.78 2.55 6.39
CA GLU A 95 17.25 1.15 6.35
C GLU A 95 18.56 1.03 5.56
N TYR A 96 18.89 2.06 4.77
CA TYR A 96 20.06 2.12 3.91
C TYR A 96 20.81 3.42 4.15
N ASP A 97 22.14 3.33 4.14
CA ASP A 97 23.02 4.49 4.21
C ASP A 97 23.09 5.25 2.86
N LYS A 98 23.86 6.33 2.83
CA LYS A 98 24.03 7.18 1.62
C LYS A 98 24.74 6.46 0.47
N THR A 99 25.44 5.36 0.75
CA THR A 99 26.15 4.54 -0.23
C THR A 99 25.29 3.38 -0.74
N GLY A 100 24.08 3.20 -0.20
CA GLY A 100 23.16 2.13 -0.57
C GLY A 100 23.39 0.82 0.18
N ASN A 101 24.25 0.80 1.19
CA ASN A 101 24.44 -0.37 2.04
C ASN A 101 23.36 -0.44 3.11
N ARG A 102 22.89 -1.64 3.41
CA ARG A 102 21.88 -1.87 4.43
C ARG A 102 22.47 -1.63 5.82
N LEU A 103 21.79 -0.85 6.63
CA LEU A 103 22.17 -0.59 8.02
C LEU A 103 21.97 -1.86 8.86
N SER A 104 22.85 -2.08 9.84
CA SER A 104 22.73 -3.19 10.80
C SER A 104 21.47 -3.07 11.65
N GLN A 105 21.07 -1.85 11.97
CA GLN A 105 19.81 -1.53 12.64
C GLN A 105 19.11 -0.38 11.90
N PRO A 106 17.85 -0.56 11.50
CA PRO A 106 17.08 0.51 10.87
C PRO A 106 16.70 1.56 11.93
N ILE A 107 16.74 2.84 11.53
CA ILE A 107 16.41 3.97 12.41
C ILE A 107 15.13 4.61 11.91
N GLU A 108 14.11 4.68 12.77
CA GLU A 108 12.86 5.40 12.48
C GLU A 108 12.79 6.69 13.31
N ALA A 109 12.83 7.84 12.64
CA ALA A 109 12.79 9.15 13.26
C ALA A 109 11.54 9.94 12.83
N LYS A 110 10.90 10.63 13.78
CA LYS A 110 9.73 11.48 13.50
C LYS A 110 10.09 12.61 12.54
N PHE A 111 9.21 12.86 11.57
CA PHE A 111 9.32 13.94 10.60
C PHE A 111 8.15 14.91 10.77
N GLY A 112 8.43 16.04 11.39
CA GLY A 112 7.44 17.07 11.67
C GLY A 112 6.54 16.73 12.86
N ASN A 113 5.60 17.64 13.11
CA ASN A 113 4.65 17.54 14.21
C ASN A 113 3.51 16.56 13.89
N LEU A 114 2.78 16.16 14.93
CA LEU A 114 1.57 15.36 14.81
C LEU A 114 0.50 16.14 14.04
N LEU A 115 0.06 15.61 12.89
CA LEU A 115 -0.98 16.22 12.07
C LEU A 115 -2.36 15.89 12.64
N LYS A 116 -3.27 16.86 12.62
CA LYS A 116 -4.65 16.72 13.11
C LYS A 116 -5.70 16.75 12.00
N SER A 117 -5.29 17.00 10.76
CA SER A 117 -6.16 17.01 9.59
C SER A 117 -5.64 16.09 8.48
N PRO A 118 -6.50 15.24 7.88
CA PRO A 118 -6.17 14.44 6.69
C PRO A 118 -5.66 15.27 5.51
N LYS A 119 -6.07 16.55 5.41
CA LYS A 119 -5.69 17.44 4.31
C LYS A 119 -4.21 17.84 4.33
N GLU A 120 -3.56 17.75 5.48
CA GLU A 120 -2.14 18.10 5.65
C GLU A 120 -1.20 16.94 5.28
N VAL A 121 -1.74 15.73 5.18
CA VAL A 121 -0.96 14.49 5.00
C VAL A 121 -0.22 14.49 3.67
N GLU A 122 -0.88 14.84 2.57
CA GLU A 122 -0.27 14.81 1.24
C GLU A 122 0.97 15.69 1.20
N LEU A 123 0.83 16.96 1.61
CA LEU A 123 1.93 17.92 1.56
C LEU A 123 3.09 17.49 2.45
N MET A 124 2.81 17.05 3.68
CA MET A 124 3.87 16.63 4.61
C MET A 124 4.54 15.33 4.17
N ALA A 125 3.77 14.37 3.63
CA ALA A 125 4.32 13.15 3.05
C ALA A 125 5.20 13.46 1.83
N ARG A 126 4.80 14.43 1.00
CA ARG A 126 5.61 14.88 -0.15
C ARG A 126 6.92 15.54 0.32
N ARG A 127 6.90 16.33 1.39
CA ARG A 127 8.12 16.88 2.03
C ARG A 127 9.02 15.77 2.58
N ALA A 128 8.44 14.77 3.23
CA ALA A 128 9.16 13.61 3.75
C ALA A 128 9.83 12.81 2.63
N GLN A 129 9.14 12.60 1.50
CA GLN A 129 9.71 11.98 0.31
C GLN A 129 10.89 12.79 -0.23
N LYS A 130 10.75 14.12 -0.32
CA LYS A 130 11.84 14.98 -0.78
C LYS A 130 13.06 14.88 0.14
N ALA A 131 12.87 14.86 1.46
CA ALA A 131 13.96 14.67 2.41
C ALA A 131 14.72 13.36 2.19
N LEU A 132 14.02 12.23 1.95
CA LEU A 132 14.67 10.94 1.69
C LEU A 132 15.39 10.85 0.33
N LEU A 133 14.96 11.66 -0.64
CA LEU A 133 15.59 11.75 -1.95
C LEU A 133 16.81 12.68 -1.97
N ASN A 134 17.10 13.38 -0.88
CA ASN A 134 18.24 14.29 -0.72
C ASN A 134 19.06 13.93 0.55
N PRO A 135 19.70 12.74 0.56
CA PRO A 135 20.37 12.22 1.75
C PRO A 135 21.62 13.00 2.17
N SER A 136 22.19 13.87 1.31
CA SER A 136 23.33 14.70 1.69
C SER A 136 22.93 15.85 2.61
N GLU A 137 21.66 16.27 2.56
CA GLU A 137 21.11 17.34 3.39
C GLU A 137 20.42 16.84 4.66
N ASN A 138 20.20 17.77 5.60
CA ASN A 138 19.46 17.47 6.82
C ASN A 138 17.94 17.43 6.54
N SER A 139 17.28 16.33 6.91
CA SER A 139 15.84 16.15 6.70
C SER A 139 14.98 17.26 7.31
N TYR A 140 15.38 17.86 8.44
CA TYR A 140 14.64 18.95 9.08
C TYR A 140 14.53 20.20 8.19
N GLY A 141 15.46 20.41 7.26
CA GLY A 141 15.40 21.51 6.29
C GLY A 141 14.18 21.42 5.35
N TYR A 142 13.58 20.24 5.21
CA TYR A 142 12.45 19.99 4.31
C TYR A 142 11.08 20.17 4.96
N LEU A 143 11.00 20.38 6.29
CA LEU A 143 9.72 20.50 7.01
C LEU A 143 8.84 21.63 6.49
N ASN A 144 9.46 22.71 6.04
CA ASN A 144 8.81 23.88 5.47
C ASN A 144 9.08 24.04 3.97
N TRP A 145 9.51 22.96 3.30
CA TRP A 145 9.81 23.02 1.87
C TRP A 145 8.59 23.51 1.08
N ASN A 146 8.81 24.51 0.24
CA ASN A 146 7.77 25.06 -0.61
C ASN A 146 7.98 24.53 -2.02
N PHE A 147 7.08 23.66 -2.46
CA PHE A 147 7.09 23.17 -3.82
C PHE A 147 6.71 24.33 -4.76
N ARG A 148 7.55 24.60 -5.77
CA ARG A 148 7.18 25.52 -6.86
C ARG A 148 5.96 24.96 -7.60
N THR A 149 5.30 25.80 -8.40
CA THR A 149 4.01 25.50 -9.07
C THR A 149 4.00 24.24 -9.94
N HIS A 150 5.16 23.73 -10.40
CA HIS A 150 5.26 22.50 -11.18
C HIS A 150 6.02 21.38 -10.44
N TYR A 151 5.41 20.20 -10.37
CA TYR A 151 5.95 19.02 -9.67
C TYR A 151 7.26 18.51 -10.30
N ASP A 152 7.32 18.48 -11.63
CA ASP A 152 8.45 17.89 -12.37
C ASP A 152 9.74 18.70 -12.25
N ASP A 153 9.65 20.03 -12.11
CA ASP A 153 10.81 20.89 -11.89
C ASP A 153 11.48 20.59 -10.56
N ASP A 154 10.70 20.37 -9.50
CA ASP A 154 11.21 20.03 -8.17
C ASP A 154 11.82 18.62 -8.14
N ALA A 155 11.22 17.68 -8.88
CA ALA A 155 11.72 16.32 -9.01
C ALA A 155 13.12 16.22 -9.62
N ASN A 156 13.50 17.15 -10.51
CA ASN A 156 14.83 17.21 -11.14
C ASN A 156 15.91 17.78 -10.21
N THR A 157 15.51 18.44 -9.12
CA THR A 157 16.45 18.98 -8.11
C THR A 157 16.93 17.95 -7.10
N ASN A 158 16.35 16.74 -7.10
CA ASN A 158 16.68 15.73 -6.10
C ASN A 158 18.02 15.06 -6.40
N GLU A 159 18.80 14.77 -5.35
CA GLU A 159 20.04 13.97 -5.45
C GLU A 159 19.77 12.56 -5.98
N LEU A 160 18.68 11.93 -5.52
CA LEU A 160 18.27 10.59 -5.91
C LEU A 160 16.96 10.61 -6.70
N LYS A 161 16.85 9.73 -7.73
CA LYS A 161 15.57 9.49 -8.41
C LYS A 161 14.65 8.55 -7.61
N PHE A 162 15.24 7.57 -6.94
CA PHE A 162 14.54 6.60 -6.09
C PHE A 162 15.36 6.30 -4.84
N THR A 163 14.67 5.94 -3.76
CA THR A 163 15.31 5.54 -2.50
C THR A 163 14.62 4.31 -1.93
N LYS A 164 15.42 3.42 -1.33
CA LYS A 164 14.93 2.24 -0.60
C LYS A 164 14.49 2.57 0.83
N ASN A 165 14.82 3.78 1.31
CA ASN A 165 14.35 4.27 2.61
C ASN A 165 12.84 4.54 2.57
N VAL A 166 12.20 4.49 3.73
CA VAL A 166 10.74 4.38 3.83
C VAL A 166 10.15 5.63 4.48
N VAL A 167 9.07 6.16 3.90
CA VAL A 167 8.20 7.13 4.58
C VAL A 167 7.12 6.36 5.31
N CYS A 168 7.10 6.46 6.64
CA CYS A 168 6.10 5.82 7.48
C CYS A 168 5.00 6.83 7.85
N LEU A 169 3.75 6.50 7.56
CA LEU A 169 2.56 7.26 7.93
C LEU A 169 1.77 6.46 8.95
N GLU A 170 1.77 6.90 10.20
CA GLU A 170 0.96 6.30 11.26
C GLU A 170 -0.32 7.11 11.42
N ILE A 171 -1.44 6.58 10.93
CA ILE A 171 -2.76 7.20 10.98
C ILE A 171 -3.60 6.49 12.04
N LYS A 172 -4.10 7.28 12.97
CA LYS A 172 -4.90 6.85 14.12
C LYS A 172 -6.22 7.60 14.12
N GLY A 173 -7.29 6.93 14.53
CA GLY A 173 -8.56 7.60 14.82
C GLY A 173 -9.78 6.73 14.62
N LYS A 174 -10.95 7.34 14.81
CA LYS A 174 -12.23 6.66 14.68
C LYS A 174 -12.51 6.28 13.22
N ASN A 175 -13.03 5.07 13.02
CA ASN A 175 -13.35 4.50 11.69
C ASN A 175 -12.13 4.35 10.76
N VAL A 176 -10.91 4.42 11.28
CA VAL A 176 -9.69 4.05 10.56
C VAL A 176 -9.60 2.52 10.55
N PRO A 177 -9.39 1.85 9.41
CA PRO A 177 -9.28 0.40 9.41
C PRO A 177 -8.00 -0.05 10.10
N ASN A 178 -8.07 -1.15 10.82
CA ASN A 178 -6.92 -1.80 11.44
C ASN A 178 -6.10 -2.53 10.37
N LEU A 179 -5.07 -1.87 9.83
CA LEU A 179 -4.25 -2.33 8.70
C LEU A 179 -2.81 -1.82 8.75
N SER A 180 -1.90 -2.58 8.15
CA SER A 180 -0.52 -2.14 7.95
C SER A 180 -0.08 -2.49 6.52
N LEU A 181 0.07 -1.47 5.69
CA LEU A 181 0.20 -1.57 4.24
C LEU A 181 1.55 -1.02 3.79
N ILE A 182 2.17 -1.67 2.81
CA ILE A 182 3.40 -1.20 2.18
C ILE A 182 3.09 -0.86 0.74
N ASP A 183 3.31 0.39 0.36
CA ASP A 183 3.27 0.89 -1.01
C ASP A 183 4.67 0.82 -1.63
N LEU A 184 4.80 0.06 -2.71
CA LEU A 184 6.04 0.00 -3.48
C LEU A 184 5.96 0.90 -4.72
N PRO A 185 7.10 1.39 -5.24
CA PRO A 185 7.15 2.01 -6.56
C PRO A 185 6.48 1.14 -7.63
N GLY A 186 5.78 1.79 -8.57
CA GLY A 186 5.13 1.09 -9.68
C GLY A 186 6.17 0.48 -10.63
N ILE A 187 5.94 -0.75 -11.08
CA ILE A 187 6.88 -1.45 -11.97
C ILE A 187 6.91 -0.74 -13.33
N ILE A 188 8.11 -0.35 -13.76
CA ILE A 188 8.37 0.36 -15.02
C ILE A 188 9.01 -0.64 -15.99
N ARG A 189 8.45 -0.82 -17.20
CA ARG A 189 9.02 -1.73 -18.23
C ARG A 189 9.83 -1.01 -19.29
N HIS A 190 9.53 0.26 -19.56
CA HIS A 190 10.16 1.02 -20.63
C HIS A 190 10.53 2.42 -20.13
N THR A 191 11.66 2.91 -20.61
CA THR A 191 12.11 4.30 -20.44
C THR A 191 12.78 4.76 -21.72
N GLU A 192 12.51 6.00 -22.12
CA GLU A 192 13.10 6.62 -23.32
C GLU A 192 14.59 6.98 -23.10
N LYS A 193 15.00 7.21 -21.85
CA LYS A 193 16.35 7.61 -21.49
C LYS A 193 17.18 6.38 -21.11
N ALA A 194 18.25 6.11 -21.85
CA ALA A 194 19.14 4.97 -21.59
C ALA A 194 19.69 4.95 -20.15
N GLU A 195 19.99 6.13 -19.60
CA GLU A 195 20.47 6.33 -18.23
C GLU A 195 19.48 5.86 -17.14
N ASP A 196 18.19 5.77 -17.48
CA ASP A 196 17.12 5.41 -16.55
C ASP A 196 16.86 3.90 -16.48
N ARG A 197 17.48 3.10 -17.35
CA ARG A 197 17.35 1.63 -17.34
C ARG A 197 17.82 1.01 -16.03
N LYS A 198 18.84 1.60 -15.38
CA LYS A 198 19.31 1.14 -14.05
C LYS A 198 18.22 1.26 -12.97
N PHE A 199 17.30 2.21 -13.10
CA PHE A 199 16.20 2.38 -12.14
C PHE A 199 15.09 1.36 -12.32
N ILE A 200 14.90 0.84 -13.54
CA ILE A 200 13.97 -0.28 -13.81
C ILE A 200 14.40 -1.49 -12.96
N ASN A 201 15.68 -1.87 -13.06
CA ASN A 201 16.23 -2.98 -12.28
C ASN A 201 16.13 -2.71 -10.77
N LEU A 202 16.46 -1.49 -10.32
CA LEU A 202 16.35 -1.12 -8.90
C LEU A 202 14.92 -1.28 -8.36
N ILE A 203 13.91 -0.83 -9.11
CA ILE A 203 12.49 -0.95 -8.72
C ILE A 203 12.07 -2.42 -8.70
N GLU A 204 12.46 -3.19 -9.71
CA GLU A 204 12.12 -4.61 -9.78
C GLU A 204 12.77 -5.41 -8.63
N GLU A 205 14.05 -5.18 -8.34
CA GLU A 205 14.76 -5.76 -7.20
C GLU A 205 14.11 -5.38 -5.87
N LEU A 206 13.74 -4.11 -5.70
CA LEU A 206 13.02 -3.64 -4.53
C LEU A 206 11.70 -4.38 -4.36
N VAL A 207 10.90 -4.50 -5.44
CA VAL A 207 9.65 -5.25 -5.40
C VAL A 207 9.89 -6.71 -5.00
N LYS A 208 10.85 -7.38 -5.67
CA LYS A 208 11.25 -8.77 -5.36
C LYS A 208 11.67 -8.93 -3.89
N GLU A 209 12.38 -7.97 -3.32
CA GLU A 209 12.82 -8.01 -1.91
C GLU A 209 11.66 -8.04 -0.91
N TYR A 210 10.55 -7.36 -1.19
CA TYR A 210 9.37 -7.37 -0.33
C TYR A 210 8.47 -8.58 -0.59
N ILE A 211 8.26 -8.94 -1.86
CA ILE A 211 7.33 -10.04 -2.19
C ILE A 211 7.95 -11.42 -1.95
N LYS A 212 9.28 -11.57 -1.90
CA LYS A 212 9.94 -12.87 -1.60
C LYS A 212 9.73 -13.34 -0.17
N LYS A 213 9.42 -12.43 0.77
CA LYS A 213 9.22 -12.77 2.19
C LYS A 213 8.00 -13.68 2.33
N GLU A 214 8.15 -14.84 2.97
CA GLU A 214 7.07 -15.83 3.05
C GLU A 214 5.83 -15.30 3.80
N GLN A 215 6.04 -14.39 4.76
CA GLN A 215 4.96 -13.78 5.54
C GLN A 215 4.35 -12.54 4.88
N SER A 216 4.81 -12.14 3.69
CA SER A 216 4.18 -11.05 2.94
C SER A 216 2.96 -11.53 2.17
N ILE A 217 1.83 -10.85 2.40
CA ILE A 217 0.63 -10.98 1.61
C ILE A 217 0.77 -10.03 0.42
N ILE A 218 0.81 -10.59 -0.79
CA ILE A 218 1.01 -9.84 -2.03
C ILE A 218 -0.34 -9.34 -2.53
N ILE A 219 -0.47 -8.03 -2.66
CA ILE A 219 -1.63 -7.39 -3.29
C ILE A 219 -1.23 -6.96 -4.70
N ALA A 220 -1.54 -7.83 -5.66
CA ALA A 220 -1.27 -7.61 -7.07
C ALA A 220 -2.33 -6.68 -7.67
N THR A 221 -1.97 -5.40 -7.83
CA THR A 221 -2.84 -4.39 -8.43
C THR A 221 -2.77 -4.49 -9.95
N ILE A 222 -3.85 -4.90 -10.58
CA ILE A 222 -3.97 -5.24 -12.00
C ILE A 222 -4.98 -4.29 -12.63
N THR A 223 -4.59 -3.56 -13.68
CA THR A 223 -5.53 -2.67 -14.38
C THR A 223 -6.33 -3.46 -15.41
N CYS A 224 -7.63 -3.21 -15.50
CA CYS A 224 -8.49 -3.85 -16.51
C CYS A 224 -8.38 -3.21 -17.91
N ARG A 225 -7.56 -2.15 -18.05
CA ARG A 225 -7.29 -1.48 -19.32
C ARG A 225 -6.47 -2.35 -20.26
N ASP A 226 -5.52 -3.10 -19.68
CA ASP A 226 -4.55 -3.90 -20.41
C ASP A 226 -4.81 -5.38 -20.12
N GLU A 227 -4.41 -6.27 -21.04
CA GLU A 227 -4.47 -7.71 -20.82
C GLU A 227 -3.68 -8.11 -19.57
N ILE A 228 -4.23 -9.04 -18.77
CA ILE A 228 -3.63 -9.48 -17.50
C ILE A 228 -2.25 -10.10 -17.71
N ASP A 229 -2.05 -10.87 -18.78
CA ASP A 229 -0.78 -11.54 -19.10
C ASP A 229 0.36 -10.57 -19.42
N ASN A 230 0.03 -9.37 -19.90
CA ASN A 230 1.03 -8.36 -20.24
C ASN A 230 1.50 -7.54 -19.03
N GLN A 231 0.89 -7.73 -17.85
CA GLN A 231 1.22 -6.97 -16.66
C GLN A 231 2.31 -7.64 -15.82
N ALA A 232 3.46 -6.97 -15.65
CA ALA A 232 4.64 -7.52 -14.95
C ALA A 232 4.35 -8.02 -13.54
N ILE A 233 3.42 -7.38 -12.85
CA ILE A 233 3.08 -7.82 -11.50
C ILE A 233 2.57 -9.26 -11.46
N VAL A 234 1.88 -9.73 -12.51
CA VAL A 234 1.35 -11.10 -12.57
C VAL A 234 2.51 -12.11 -12.62
N THR A 235 3.52 -11.84 -13.45
CA THR A 235 4.74 -12.65 -13.52
C THR A 235 5.50 -12.64 -12.20
N LEU A 236 5.79 -11.45 -11.65
CA LEU A 236 6.56 -11.30 -10.41
C LEU A 236 5.86 -11.96 -9.21
N ALA A 237 4.54 -11.81 -9.10
CA ALA A 237 3.77 -12.46 -8.05
C ALA A 237 3.78 -13.99 -8.20
N LYS A 238 3.69 -14.51 -9.44
CA LYS A 238 3.76 -15.96 -9.71
C LYS A 238 5.14 -16.55 -9.42
N GLU A 239 6.21 -15.81 -9.68
CA GLU A 239 7.58 -16.21 -9.32
C GLU A 239 7.77 -16.29 -7.80
N ALA A 240 7.24 -15.30 -7.07
CA ALA A 240 7.37 -15.24 -5.61
C ALA A 240 6.39 -16.18 -4.87
N ASP A 241 5.23 -16.47 -5.45
CA ASP A 241 4.17 -17.31 -4.89
C ASP A 241 3.56 -18.22 -5.98
N PRO A 242 4.27 -19.28 -6.42
CA PRO A 242 3.83 -20.14 -7.52
C PRO A 242 2.46 -20.78 -7.29
N ALA A 243 2.13 -21.10 -6.04
CA ALA A 243 0.85 -21.69 -5.65
C ALA A 243 -0.27 -20.65 -5.46
N GLY A 244 0.07 -19.35 -5.41
CA GLY A 244 -0.90 -18.28 -5.20
C GLY A 244 -1.57 -18.31 -3.83
N HIS A 245 -0.89 -18.83 -2.79
CA HIS A 245 -1.46 -19.00 -1.46
C HIS A 245 -1.53 -17.70 -0.65
N ARG A 246 -0.64 -16.75 -0.94
CA ARG A 246 -0.51 -15.47 -0.23
C ARG A 246 -0.68 -14.27 -1.16
N THR A 247 -1.14 -14.50 -2.39
CA THR A 247 -1.39 -13.46 -3.39
C THR A 247 -2.89 -13.23 -3.55
N LEU A 248 -3.30 -11.97 -3.46
CA LEU A 248 -4.65 -11.47 -3.73
C LEU A 248 -4.60 -10.51 -4.91
N GLY A 249 -5.43 -10.76 -5.92
CA GLY A 249 -5.52 -9.87 -7.09
C GLY A 249 -6.52 -8.74 -6.85
N VAL A 250 -6.16 -7.50 -7.22
CA VAL A 250 -7.08 -6.37 -7.20
C VAL A 250 -7.18 -5.76 -8.59
N LEU A 251 -8.33 -5.95 -9.22
CA LEU A 251 -8.70 -5.42 -10.53
C LEU A 251 -9.13 -3.95 -10.39
N THR A 252 -8.48 -3.06 -11.13
CA THR A 252 -8.73 -1.60 -11.12
C THR A 252 -9.12 -1.07 -12.49
N LYS A 253 -9.73 0.11 -12.53
CA LYS A 253 -10.26 0.72 -13.77
C LYS A 253 -11.25 -0.20 -14.51
N PRO A 254 -12.22 -0.81 -13.81
CA PRO A 254 -13.21 -1.70 -14.43
C PRO A 254 -14.10 -1.01 -15.47
N ASP A 255 -14.13 0.33 -15.46
CA ASP A 255 -14.78 1.21 -16.44
C ASP A 255 -14.09 1.25 -17.81
N THR A 256 -12.88 0.70 -17.92
CA THR A 256 -12.10 0.68 -19.17
C THR A 256 -12.21 -0.62 -19.96
N ILE A 257 -13.02 -1.57 -19.47
CA ILE A 257 -13.14 -2.88 -20.12
C ILE A 257 -14.00 -2.77 -21.38
N GLU A 258 -13.50 -3.37 -22.46
CA GLU A 258 -14.24 -3.46 -23.71
C GLU A 258 -15.29 -4.58 -23.66
N PRO A 259 -16.48 -4.39 -24.26
CA PRO A 259 -17.56 -5.38 -24.21
C PRO A 259 -17.20 -6.80 -24.64
N ALA A 260 -16.30 -6.93 -25.61
CA ALA A 260 -15.84 -8.22 -26.11
C ALA A 260 -15.03 -9.04 -25.07
N THR A 261 -14.46 -8.37 -24.07
CA THR A 261 -13.57 -8.99 -23.07
C THR A 261 -14.21 -9.19 -21.70
N HIS A 262 -15.47 -8.79 -21.53
CA HIS A 262 -16.18 -8.89 -20.25
C HIS A 262 -16.13 -10.28 -19.61
N GLU A 263 -16.34 -11.34 -20.41
CA GLU A 263 -16.34 -12.71 -19.91
C GLU A 263 -14.96 -13.15 -19.39
N ILE A 264 -13.87 -12.66 -19.98
CA ILE A 264 -12.50 -12.96 -19.52
C ILE A 264 -12.31 -12.43 -18.10
N TRP A 265 -12.70 -11.18 -17.85
CA TRP A 265 -12.57 -10.56 -16.53
C TRP A 265 -13.51 -11.19 -15.49
N LEU A 266 -14.71 -11.60 -15.89
CA LEU A 266 -15.62 -12.36 -15.01
C LEU A 266 -15.04 -13.72 -14.61
N LYS A 267 -14.43 -14.45 -15.54
CA LYS A 267 -13.74 -15.72 -15.25
C LYS A 267 -12.58 -15.55 -14.28
N ILE A 268 -11.80 -14.48 -14.41
CA ILE A 268 -10.74 -14.14 -13.46
C ILE A 268 -11.35 -13.86 -12.07
N LEU A 269 -12.38 -13.01 -12.00
CA LEU A 269 -13.03 -12.66 -10.74
C LEU A 269 -13.61 -13.88 -10.00
N ARG A 270 -14.18 -14.84 -10.75
CA ARG A 270 -14.72 -16.10 -10.23
C ARG A 270 -13.66 -17.15 -9.87
N GLY A 271 -12.38 -16.88 -10.15
CA GLY A 271 -11.29 -17.84 -9.93
C GLY A 271 -11.29 -19.02 -10.91
N GLU A 272 -11.89 -18.86 -12.09
CA GLU A 272 -11.86 -19.84 -13.18
C GLU A 272 -10.59 -19.71 -14.03
N ALA A 273 -10.05 -18.49 -14.12
CA ALA A 273 -8.77 -18.16 -14.77
C ALA A 273 -7.81 -17.46 -13.78
N HIS A 274 -6.50 -17.55 -14.02
CA HIS A 274 -5.45 -16.98 -13.16
C HIS A 274 -5.61 -17.30 -11.66
N LYS A 275 -5.86 -18.57 -11.32
CA LYS A 275 -6.25 -18.97 -9.96
C LYS A 275 -5.32 -18.43 -8.85
N LEU A 276 -5.92 -17.73 -7.89
CA LEU A 276 -5.30 -17.28 -6.65
C LEU A 276 -6.12 -17.78 -5.46
N SER A 277 -5.46 -18.31 -4.42
CA SER A 277 -6.14 -18.87 -3.24
C SER A 277 -6.87 -17.79 -2.44
N LEU A 278 -6.37 -16.56 -2.45
CA LEU A 278 -7.01 -15.42 -1.78
C LEU A 278 -8.07 -14.73 -2.67
N GLY A 279 -8.23 -15.19 -3.91
CA GLY A 279 -9.20 -14.68 -4.88
C GLY A 279 -8.83 -13.33 -5.48
N TYR A 280 -9.82 -12.74 -6.15
CA TYR A 280 -9.75 -11.45 -6.81
C TYR A 280 -10.79 -10.50 -6.26
N TYR A 281 -10.44 -9.22 -6.13
CA TYR A 281 -11.37 -8.13 -5.87
C TYR A 281 -11.39 -7.17 -7.04
N VAL A 282 -12.53 -6.52 -7.30
CA VAL A 282 -12.62 -5.43 -8.27
C VAL A 282 -13.04 -4.13 -7.60
N VAL A 283 -12.35 -3.04 -7.93
CA VAL A 283 -12.54 -1.72 -7.30
C VAL A 283 -12.58 -0.63 -8.36
N LYS A 284 -13.42 0.39 -8.12
CA LYS A 284 -13.45 1.61 -8.93
C LYS A 284 -13.00 2.79 -8.09
N ASN A 285 -11.91 3.40 -8.54
CA ASN A 285 -11.37 4.62 -7.96
C ASN A 285 -11.76 5.83 -8.81
N PRO A 286 -11.76 7.05 -8.24
CA PRO A 286 -12.04 8.26 -8.99
C PRO A 286 -11.14 8.43 -10.22
N SER A 287 -11.73 8.94 -11.29
CA SER A 287 -11.00 9.37 -12.49
C SER A 287 -10.18 10.63 -12.23
N LYS A 288 -9.20 10.93 -13.09
CA LYS A 288 -8.38 12.15 -12.99
C LYS A 288 -9.23 13.42 -12.91
N ILE A 289 -10.31 13.50 -13.70
CA ILE A 289 -11.22 14.66 -13.72
C ILE A 289 -11.92 14.83 -12.37
N GLN A 290 -12.45 13.74 -11.80
CA GLN A 290 -13.11 13.79 -10.49
C GLN A 290 -12.13 14.21 -9.37
N LEU A 291 -10.88 13.79 -9.49
CA LEU A 291 -9.81 14.17 -8.56
C LEU A 291 -9.43 15.65 -8.68
N THR A 292 -9.35 16.18 -9.90
CA THR A 292 -9.18 17.63 -10.15
C THR A 292 -10.34 18.43 -9.55
N ASN A 293 -11.56 17.89 -9.61
CA ASN A 293 -12.75 18.47 -9.01
C ASN A 293 -12.87 18.20 -7.49
N GLN A 294 -11.82 17.68 -6.85
CA GLN A 294 -11.74 17.44 -5.40
C GLN A 294 -12.89 16.58 -4.83
N ILE A 295 -13.30 15.54 -5.57
CA ILE A 295 -14.29 14.57 -5.07
C ILE A 295 -13.88 14.03 -3.70
N THR A 296 -14.84 13.96 -2.78
CA THR A 296 -14.59 13.40 -1.45
C THR A 296 -14.51 11.88 -1.48
N PHE A 297 -13.86 11.27 -0.48
CA PHE A 297 -13.82 9.81 -0.35
C PHE A 297 -15.22 9.20 -0.22
N GLU A 298 -16.16 9.88 0.45
CA GLU A 298 -17.53 9.40 0.60
C GLU A 298 -18.29 9.39 -0.74
N GLU A 299 -18.19 10.47 -1.51
CA GLU A 299 -18.77 10.55 -2.86
C GLU A 299 -18.16 9.49 -3.78
N ALA A 300 -16.84 9.30 -3.73
CA ALA A 300 -16.16 8.27 -4.50
C ALA A 300 -16.65 6.85 -4.18
N ARG A 301 -17.03 6.56 -2.93
CA ARG A 301 -17.63 5.28 -2.53
C ARG A 301 -19.06 5.13 -3.03
N LYS A 302 -19.86 6.19 -2.99
CA LYS A 302 -21.21 6.18 -3.58
C LYS A 302 -21.14 5.96 -5.09
N ASP A 303 -20.19 6.59 -5.77
CA ASP A 303 -19.95 6.42 -7.20
C ASP A 303 -19.49 5.01 -7.56
N GLU A 304 -18.62 4.41 -6.75
CA GLU A 304 -18.20 3.01 -6.89
C GLU A 304 -19.40 2.07 -6.78
N GLU A 305 -20.22 2.23 -5.73
CA GLU A 305 -21.42 1.41 -5.56
C GLU A 305 -22.41 1.57 -6.71
N ASN A 306 -22.64 2.80 -7.17
CA ASN A 306 -23.55 3.09 -8.28
C ASN A 306 -23.06 2.48 -9.59
N PHE A 307 -21.75 2.53 -9.85
CA PHE A 307 -21.15 1.89 -11.01
C PHE A 307 -21.40 0.39 -11.02
N PHE A 308 -21.06 -0.30 -9.93
CA PHE A 308 -21.22 -1.75 -9.87
C PHE A 308 -22.69 -2.21 -9.85
N LYS A 309 -23.64 -1.35 -9.42
CA LYS A 309 -25.09 -1.62 -9.49
C LYS A 309 -25.68 -1.45 -10.90
N ARG A 310 -25.08 -0.63 -11.76
CA ARG A 310 -25.68 -0.19 -13.03
C ARG A 310 -24.98 -0.74 -14.27
N GLU A 311 -23.66 -0.84 -14.22
CA GLU A 311 -22.84 -1.14 -15.40
C GLU A 311 -22.66 -2.65 -15.61
N TYR A 312 -22.80 -3.11 -16.85
CA TYR A 312 -22.40 -4.47 -17.24
C TYR A 312 -20.87 -4.52 -17.38
N PRO A 313 -20.18 -5.61 -17.01
CA PRO A 313 -20.70 -6.92 -16.61
C PRO A 313 -21.06 -7.06 -15.12
N TRP A 314 -20.86 -6.00 -14.33
CA TRP A 314 -20.86 -6.06 -12.88
C TRP A 314 -22.25 -6.06 -12.23
N LYS A 315 -23.25 -5.42 -12.86
CA LYS A 315 -24.60 -5.24 -12.32
C LYS A 315 -25.35 -6.52 -11.94
N ASN A 316 -24.99 -7.65 -12.56
CA ASN A 316 -25.64 -8.95 -12.34
C ASN A 316 -24.85 -9.84 -11.38
N LEU A 317 -23.75 -9.36 -10.83
CA LEU A 317 -22.94 -10.08 -9.85
C LEU A 317 -23.68 -10.12 -8.50
N ILE A 318 -23.69 -11.28 -7.87
CA ILE A 318 -24.44 -11.52 -6.64
C ILE A 318 -23.85 -10.66 -5.51
N LEU A 319 -24.71 -10.13 -4.64
CA LEU A 319 -24.33 -9.26 -3.51
C LEU A 319 -23.27 -9.84 -2.55
N SER A 320 -22.86 -11.11 -2.63
CA SER A 320 -21.75 -11.70 -1.85
C SER A 320 -20.37 -11.56 -2.53
N GLU A 321 -20.31 -10.99 -3.73
CA GLU A 321 -19.11 -10.97 -4.57
C GLU A 321 -18.02 -9.98 -4.11
N PRO A 322 -16.75 -10.21 -4.49
CA PRO A 322 -15.58 -9.47 -4.03
C PRO A 322 -15.44 -8.09 -4.71
N ILE A 323 -16.42 -7.22 -4.48
CA ILE A 323 -16.56 -5.93 -5.16
C ILE A 323 -16.46 -4.78 -4.16
N GLY A 324 -15.69 -3.77 -4.53
CA GLY A 324 -15.62 -2.49 -3.86
C GLY A 324 -14.59 -2.40 -2.73
N VAL A 325 -14.12 -1.19 -2.49
CA VAL A 325 -12.99 -0.96 -1.58
C VAL A 325 -13.33 -1.30 -0.13
N LYS A 326 -14.58 -1.07 0.31
CA LYS A 326 -14.98 -1.37 1.69
C LYS A 326 -14.85 -2.87 2.03
N ARG A 327 -15.19 -3.75 1.08
CA ARG A 327 -15.03 -5.20 1.27
C ARG A 327 -13.58 -5.61 1.22
N LEU A 328 -12.80 -5.02 0.31
CA LEU A 328 -11.37 -5.23 0.25
C LEU A 328 -10.68 -4.83 1.56
N GLN A 329 -11.01 -3.66 2.13
CA GLN A 329 -10.50 -3.23 3.44
C GLN A 329 -10.73 -4.28 4.53
N TYR A 330 -11.95 -4.80 4.63
CA TYR A 330 -12.29 -5.86 5.59
C TYR A 330 -11.45 -7.12 5.34
N LYS A 331 -11.35 -7.56 4.08
CA LYS A 331 -10.59 -8.76 3.72
C LYS A 331 -9.11 -8.62 4.04
N LEU A 332 -8.51 -7.49 3.72
CA LEU A 332 -7.10 -7.22 4.02
C LEU A 332 -6.84 -7.22 5.53
N SER A 333 -7.77 -6.68 6.32
CA SER A 333 -7.64 -6.64 7.78
C SER A 333 -7.71 -8.06 8.34
N GLU A 334 -8.69 -8.84 7.90
CA GLU A 334 -8.81 -10.26 8.24
C GLU A 334 -7.53 -11.05 7.91
N LEU A 335 -7.03 -10.93 6.68
CA LEU A 335 -5.83 -11.65 6.23
C LEU A 335 -4.61 -11.28 7.06
N LEU A 336 -4.41 -9.98 7.33
CA LEU A 336 -3.28 -9.51 8.13
C LEU A 336 -3.37 -10.03 9.57
N ILE A 337 -4.54 -9.95 10.21
CA ILE A 337 -4.73 -10.44 11.58
C ILE A 337 -4.51 -11.96 11.66
N GLN A 338 -5.02 -12.72 10.70
CA GLN A 338 -4.78 -14.17 10.64
C GLN A 338 -3.30 -14.48 10.48
N ALA A 339 -2.59 -13.74 9.62
CA ALA A 339 -1.15 -13.89 9.44
C ALA A 339 -0.37 -13.52 10.71
N ILE A 340 -0.74 -12.45 11.42
CA ILE A 340 -0.13 -12.10 12.72
C ILE A 340 -0.34 -13.25 13.71
N ARG A 341 -1.58 -13.73 13.88
CA ARG A 341 -1.90 -14.79 14.83
C ARG A 341 -1.15 -16.09 14.57
N ARG A 342 -1.02 -16.48 13.31
CA ARG A 342 -0.30 -17.70 12.91
C ARG A 342 1.19 -17.60 13.20
N ASN A 343 1.79 -16.42 13.04
CA ASN A 343 3.23 -16.22 13.16
C ASN A 343 3.69 -15.76 14.53
N LEU A 344 2.80 -15.23 15.38
CA LEU A 344 3.17 -14.70 16.70
C LEU A 344 4.00 -15.69 17.55
N PRO A 345 3.67 -17.00 17.62
CA PRO A 345 4.48 -17.96 18.36
C PRO A 345 5.90 -18.12 17.80
N LYS A 346 6.03 -18.12 16.46
CA LYS A 346 7.33 -18.22 15.78
C LYS A 346 8.16 -16.95 16.01
N ILE A 347 7.53 -15.77 15.90
CA ILE A 347 8.17 -14.48 16.16
C ILE A 347 8.69 -14.42 17.60
N ASN A 348 7.89 -14.90 18.57
CA ASN A 348 8.31 -14.90 19.96
C ASN A 348 9.53 -15.80 20.20
N LYS A 349 9.52 -17.01 19.61
CA LYS A 349 10.64 -17.94 19.70
C LYS A 349 11.92 -17.37 19.06
N GLU A 350 11.82 -16.81 17.85
CA GLU A 350 12.98 -16.20 17.17
C GLU A 350 13.51 -14.96 17.92
N ALA A 351 12.64 -14.22 18.61
CA ALA A 351 13.05 -13.10 19.44
C ALA A 351 13.79 -13.57 20.71
N GLU A 352 13.31 -14.64 21.36
CA GLU A 352 13.98 -15.26 22.52
C GLU A 352 15.37 -15.79 22.14
N GLU A 353 15.48 -16.54 21.05
CA GLU A 353 16.76 -17.09 20.58
C GLU A 353 17.81 -15.98 20.31
N LYS A 354 17.40 -14.86 19.70
CA LYS A 354 18.31 -13.73 19.44
C LYS A 354 18.69 -12.95 20.70
N LEU A 355 17.81 -12.91 21.71
CA LEU A 355 18.12 -12.29 23.00
C LEU A 355 19.14 -13.13 23.77
N ASP A 356 19.02 -14.46 23.71
CA ASP A 356 19.97 -15.37 24.33
C ASP A 356 21.35 -15.29 23.64
N GLU A 357 21.41 -15.22 22.31
CA GLU A 357 22.65 -15.00 21.56
C GLU A 357 23.34 -13.66 21.83
N ALA A 358 22.58 -12.62 22.20
CA ALA A 358 23.14 -11.30 22.52
C ALA A 358 23.56 -11.17 23.99
N CYS A 359 22.98 -11.98 24.89
CA CYS A 359 23.27 -11.98 26.32
C CYS A 359 24.33 -13.01 26.73
N GLY A 360 24.59 -14.03 25.91
CA GLY A 360 25.68 -15.00 26.08
C GLY A 360 26.96 -14.54 25.39
#